data_AF-A0A957DNT9-F1
#
_entry.id   AF-A0A957DNT9-F1
#
_cell.length_a   1.000
_cell.length_b   1.000
_cell.length_c   1.000
_cell.angle_alpha   90.00
_cell.angle_beta   90.00
_cell.angle_gamma   90.00
#
_symmetry.space_group_name_H-M   'P 1'
#
loop_
_entity.id
_entity.type
_entity.pdbx_description
1 polymer ?
#
loop_
_entity_poly.entity_id
_entity_poly.type
_entity_poly.pdbx_seq_one_letter_code
_entity_poly.pdbx_strand_id
1 'polypeptide(L)'
;MVLNLSKTHKNGTTSANLAAPMPAGPIVYREDGAIDWGNMWDSFCVLAQEGGPPHRGDLLEAPHKPDTTSEAYQFAVTEIARGIWEVAELTAVPATPGWLQILCQSESQARWLAEAIVDENVQARHEGSYLFVPVGDQFRLKKEIKNVITAVAKTSHYWQEHLAVEVKQALAFQDKILGIWRRLRNVIG
;
A
#
# COMPACT_ATOMS: atom_id res chain seq x y z
N MET A 1 -54.66 0.80 -40.92
CA MET A 1 -53.70 -0.25 -40.49
C MET A 1 -52.30 0.30 -40.75
N VAL A 2 -51.63 0.80 -39.69
CA VAL A 2 -50.29 0.35 -39.21
C VAL A 2 -49.13 0.94 -40.07
N LEU A 3 -48.08 1.60 -39.58
CA LEU A 3 -47.62 2.12 -38.28
C LEU A 3 -46.57 3.20 -38.61
N ASN A 4 -46.65 4.36 -37.96
CA ASN A 4 -45.56 5.33 -37.89
C ASN A 4 -44.74 4.96 -36.65
N LEU A 5 -43.52 4.44 -36.82
CA LEU A 5 -42.63 4.11 -35.70
C LEU A 5 -41.33 4.90 -35.83
N SER A 6 -41.38 6.04 -35.15
CA SER A 6 -40.33 6.72 -34.39
C SER A 6 -38.97 6.04 -34.42
N LYS A 7 -37.98 6.77 -34.95
CA LYS A 7 -36.55 6.52 -34.72
C LYS A 7 -36.29 6.51 -33.22
N THR A 8 -36.15 5.32 -32.65
CA THR A 8 -35.61 5.12 -31.31
C THR A 8 -34.13 5.47 -31.37
N HIS A 9 -33.74 6.49 -30.60
CA HIS A 9 -32.37 6.72 -30.20
C HIS A 9 -31.84 5.42 -29.58
N LYS A 10 -31.00 4.69 -30.31
CA LYS A 10 -30.14 3.68 -29.70
C LYS A 10 -29.19 4.45 -28.80
N ASN A 11 -29.43 4.38 -27.50
CA ASN A 11 -28.42 4.64 -26.48
C ASN A 11 -27.16 3.91 -26.93
N GLY A 12 -26.16 4.68 -27.35
CA GLY A 12 -24.81 4.17 -27.47
C GLY A 12 -24.46 3.62 -26.11
N THR A 13 -24.39 2.30 -26.01
CA THR A 13 -23.66 1.64 -24.95
C THR A 13 -22.24 2.15 -25.07
N THR A 14 -21.94 3.24 -24.36
CA THR A 14 -20.57 3.64 -24.08
C THR A 14 -19.97 2.41 -23.42
N SER A 15 -19.19 1.66 -24.19
CA SER A 15 -18.34 0.59 -23.68
C SER A 15 -17.48 1.26 -22.62
N ALA A 16 -17.90 1.18 -21.36
CA ALA A 16 -17.10 1.63 -20.24
C ALA A 16 -15.76 0.93 -20.41
N ASN A 17 -14.70 1.74 -20.51
CA ASN A 17 -13.36 1.22 -20.63
C ASN A 17 -13.06 0.49 -19.31
N LEU A 18 -13.19 -0.84 -19.29
CA LEU A 18 -12.98 -1.70 -18.10
C LEU A 18 -11.50 -1.72 -17.64
N ALA A 19 -10.63 -0.95 -18.31
CA ALA A 19 -9.25 -0.68 -17.91
C ALA A 19 -9.08 0.71 -17.25
N ALA A 20 -10.18 1.38 -16.89
CA ALA A 20 -10.11 2.67 -16.21
C ALA A 20 -9.64 2.47 -14.74
N PRO A 21 -8.67 3.27 -14.25
CA PRO A 21 -8.17 3.14 -12.89
C PRO A 21 -9.29 3.46 -11.88
N MET A 22 -9.57 2.53 -10.97
CA MET A 22 -10.43 2.81 -9.81
C MET A 22 -9.79 3.83 -8.85
N PRO A 23 -10.55 4.84 -8.41
CA PRO A 23 -10.08 5.80 -7.43
C PRO A 23 -9.98 5.16 -6.04
N ALA A 24 -8.95 5.52 -5.28
CA ALA A 24 -8.91 5.21 -3.86
C ALA A 24 -10.18 5.76 -3.17
N GLY A 25 -10.79 4.99 -2.26
CA GLY A 25 -12.07 5.30 -1.62
C GLY A 25 -12.21 6.76 -1.12
N PRO A 26 -13.44 7.29 -1.03
CA PRO A 26 -13.65 8.65 -0.53
C PRO A 26 -13.10 8.81 0.89
N ILE A 27 -12.62 10.00 1.24
CA ILE A 27 -12.13 10.26 2.61
C ILE A 27 -13.33 10.32 3.56
N VAL A 28 -13.31 9.48 4.58
CA VAL A 28 -14.24 9.50 5.70
C VAL A 28 -13.58 10.22 6.87
N TYR A 29 -14.34 11.05 7.57
CA TYR A 29 -13.87 11.79 8.75
C TYR A 29 -14.62 11.32 10.00
N ARG A 30 -13.91 11.25 11.12
CA ARG A 30 -14.48 11.04 12.45
C ARG A 30 -15.10 12.31 13.00
N GLU A 31 -15.80 12.18 14.12
CA GLU A 31 -16.38 13.31 14.86
C GLU A 31 -15.32 14.32 15.33
N ASP A 32 -14.10 13.87 15.60
CA ASP A 32 -12.97 14.72 16.00
C ASP A 32 -12.28 15.45 14.82
N GLY A 33 -12.73 15.21 13.59
CA GLY A 33 -12.17 15.79 12.37
C GLY A 33 -10.95 15.07 11.81
N ALA A 34 -10.45 14.00 12.44
CA ALA A 34 -9.41 13.14 11.87
C ALA A 34 -9.97 12.26 10.74
N ILE A 35 -9.10 11.82 9.83
CA ILE A 35 -9.49 10.83 8.81
C ILE A 35 -9.69 9.48 9.49
N ASP A 36 -10.83 8.85 9.22
CA ASP A 36 -11.14 7.51 9.71
C ASP A 36 -10.57 6.45 8.77
N TRP A 37 -9.25 6.19 8.84
CA TRP A 37 -8.59 5.29 7.91
C TRP A 37 -9.15 3.87 7.95
N GLY A 38 -9.45 3.36 9.16
CA GLY A 38 -9.98 2.01 9.35
C GLY A 38 -11.38 1.78 8.75
N ASN A 39 -12.21 2.81 8.68
CA ASN A 39 -13.58 2.74 8.13
C ASN A 39 -13.71 3.42 6.76
N MET A 40 -12.60 3.78 6.12
CA MET A 40 -12.58 4.51 4.86
C MET A 40 -13.04 3.65 3.65
N TRP A 41 -13.06 2.32 3.81
CA TRP A 41 -13.34 1.38 2.72
C TRP A 41 -14.45 0.41 3.09
N ASP A 42 -15.47 0.28 2.22
CA ASP A 42 -16.61 -0.61 2.43
C ASP A 42 -16.22 -2.11 2.41
N SER A 43 -15.25 -2.49 1.57
CA SER A 43 -14.53 -3.78 1.68
C SER A 43 -13.19 -3.74 0.91
N PHE A 44 -12.16 -4.40 1.45
CA PHE A 44 -10.87 -4.56 0.77
C PHE A 44 -10.97 -5.41 -0.50
N CYS A 45 -12.01 -6.23 -0.65
CA CYS A 45 -12.31 -6.97 -1.87
C CYS A 45 -12.48 -6.04 -3.08
N VAL A 46 -13.14 -4.88 -2.92
CA VAL A 46 -13.26 -3.87 -3.99
C VAL A 46 -11.91 -3.26 -4.35
N LEU A 47 -10.98 -3.14 -3.39
CA LEU A 47 -9.61 -2.68 -3.66
C LEU A 47 -8.72 -3.74 -4.34
N ALA A 48 -9.08 -5.02 -4.21
CA ALA A 48 -8.31 -6.16 -4.70
C ALA A 48 -8.82 -6.72 -6.05
N GLN A 49 -10.13 -6.73 -6.30
CA GLN A 49 -10.71 -7.47 -7.44
C GLN A 49 -10.30 -6.94 -8.83
N GLU A 50 -9.98 -5.67 -8.95
CA GLU A 50 -9.45 -5.09 -10.17
C GLU A 50 -7.95 -4.89 -10.01
N GLY A 51 -7.15 -5.92 -10.33
CA GLY A 51 -5.71 -5.78 -10.57
C GLY A 51 -5.45 -4.81 -11.72
N GLY A 52 -5.72 -3.53 -11.48
CA GLY A 52 -5.55 -2.43 -12.39
C GLY A 52 -4.10 -1.98 -12.39
N PRO A 53 -3.61 -1.44 -13.52
CA PRO A 53 -2.28 -0.87 -13.60
C PRO A 53 -2.05 0.18 -12.51
N PRO A 54 -0.80 0.41 -12.09
CA PRO A 54 -0.44 1.21 -10.93
C PRO A 54 -1.25 2.51 -10.86
N HIS A 55 -2.02 2.69 -9.79
CA HIS A 55 -3.03 3.75 -9.68
C HIS A 55 -2.45 5.18 -9.55
N ARG A 56 -1.15 5.40 -9.81
CA ARG A 56 -0.47 6.64 -9.43
C ARG A 56 0.63 7.00 -10.40
N GLY A 57 0.35 7.94 -11.32
CA GLY A 57 1.31 8.60 -12.23
C GLY A 57 2.77 8.13 -12.16
N ASP A 58 3.66 8.98 -11.65
CA ASP A 58 5.06 8.66 -11.40
C ASP A 58 5.23 7.95 -10.04
N LEU A 59 6.31 7.17 -9.90
CA LEU A 59 6.70 6.52 -8.64
C LEU A 59 6.76 7.55 -7.49
N LEU A 60 6.03 7.30 -6.40
CA LEU A 60 6.16 8.10 -5.19
C LEU A 60 7.43 7.70 -4.43
N GLU A 61 8.47 8.52 -4.54
CA GLU A 61 9.79 8.27 -3.95
C GLU A 61 9.94 8.85 -2.54
N ALA A 62 10.80 8.21 -1.75
CA ALA A 62 11.31 8.76 -0.50
C ALA A 62 12.15 10.03 -0.82
N PRO A 63 11.88 11.16 -0.16
CA PRO A 63 12.70 12.34 -0.32
C PRO A 63 14.14 12.06 0.15
N HIS A 64 15.14 12.48 -0.61
CA HIS A 64 16.54 12.25 -0.27
C HIS A 64 17.00 13.06 0.97
N LYS A 65 16.46 14.27 1.14
CA LYS A 65 16.79 15.20 2.23
C LYS A 65 15.55 15.94 2.71
N PRO A 66 14.60 15.25 3.37
CA PRO A 66 13.43 15.93 3.92
C PRO A 66 13.83 16.83 5.09
N ASP A 67 13.07 17.89 5.32
CA ASP A 67 13.20 18.67 6.56
C ASP A 67 12.49 17.94 7.70
N THR A 68 13.25 17.08 8.39
CA THR A 68 12.74 16.27 9.51
C THR A 68 12.32 17.10 10.72
N THR A 69 12.66 18.38 10.78
CA THR A 69 12.31 19.27 11.89
C THR A 69 11.02 20.04 11.65
N SER A 70 10.54 20.08 10.39
CA SER A 70 9.32 20.78 10.03
C SER A 70 8.08 20.15 10.66
N GLU A 71 7.10 20.97 11.01
CA GLU A 71 5.77 20.51 11.47
C GLU A 71 5.10 19.61 10.42
N ALA A 72 5.30 19.90 9.13
CA ALA A 72 4.75 19.13 8.04
C ALA A 72 5.30 17.69 8.00
N TYR A 73 6.61 17.52 8.22
CA TYR A 73 7.21 16.18 8.33
C TYR A 73 6.68 15.42 9.53
N GLN A 74 6.63 16.07 10.70
CA GLN A 74 6.13 15.44 11.93
C GLN A 74 4.65 15.03 11.80
N PHE A 75 3.84 15.85 11.14
CA PHE A 75 2.48 15.52 10.76
C PHE A 75 2.44 14.31 9.83
N ALA A 76 3.20 14.31 8.73
CA ALA A 76 3.22 13.21 7.77
C ALA A 76 3.64 11.87 8.41
N VAL A 77 4.66 11.89 9.27
CA VAL A 77 5.10 10.73 10.05
C VAL A 77 3.97 10.20 10.92
N THR A 78 3.38 11.07 11.73
CA THR A 78 2.33 10.71 12.70
C THR A 78 1.11 10.16 11.98
N GLU A 79 0.71 10.80 10.89
CA GLU A 79 -0.51 10.46 10.17
C GLU A 79 -0.36 9.20 9.33
N ILE A 80 0.79 8.99 8.68
CA ILE A 80 1.06 7.71 7.99
C ILE A 80 1.13 6.57 9.00
N ALA A 81 1.81 6.76 10.14
CA ALA A 81 1.91 5.72 11.16
C ALA A 81 0.54 5.37 11.76
N ARG A 82 -0.28 6.38 12.08
CA ARG A 82 -1.66 6.19 12.55
C ARG A 82 -2.51 5.46 11.51
N GLY A 83 -2.44 5.90 10.26
CA GLY A 83 -3.17 5.26 9.16
C GLY A 83 -2.79 3.81 8.98
N ILE A 84 -1.50 3.48 8.97
CA ILE A 84 -1.03 2.09 8.84
C ILE A 84 -1.50 1.22 10.02
N TRP A 85 -1.47 1.75 11.25
CA TRP A 85 -1.99 1.04 12.41
C TRP A 85 -3.48 0.73 12.30
N GLU A 86 -4.29 1.73 11.93
CA GLU A 86 -5.75 1.57 11.86
C GLU A 86 -6.22 0.60 10.77
N VAL A 87 -5.42 0.40 9.72
CA VAL A 87 -5.83 -0.33 8.51
C VAL A 87 -5.23 -1.71 8.41
N ALA A 88 -4.10 -1.95 9.09
CA ALA A 88 -3.35 -3.20 8.98
C ALA A 88 -2.82 -3.70 10.33
N GLU A 89 -3.05 -2.98 11.43
CA GLU A 89 -2.50 -3.28 12.76
C GLU A 89 -0.97 -3.41 12.77
N LEU A 90 -0.30 -2.74 11.82
CA LEU A 90 1.14 -2.71 11.69
C LEU A 90 1.69 -1.45 12.36
N THR A 91 2.79 -1.59 13.10
CA THR A 91 3.47 -0.45 13.72
C THR A 91 4.51 0.13 12.78
N ALA A 92 4.31 1.38 12.37
CA ALA A 92 5.30 2.15 11.62
C ALA A 92 6.00 3.17 12.53
N VAL A 93 7.33 3.28 12.42
CA VAL A 93 8.13 4.25 13.16
C VAL A 93 9.15 4.95 12.26
N PRO A 94 9.61 6.17 12.57
CA PRO A 94 10.68 6.82 11.83
C PRO A 94 11.95 5.98 11.75
N ALA A 95 12.58 5.95 10.58
CA ALA A 95 13.88 5.32 10.34
C ALA A 95 14.89 6.38 9.87
N THR A 96 15.71 6.06 8.86
CA THR A 96 16.55 7.06 8.18
C THR A 96 15.68 8.16 7.54
N PRO A 97 16.17 9.41 7.42
CA PRO A 97 15.40 10.50 6.79
C PRO A 97 14.76 10.08 5.47
N GLY A 98 13.46 10.36 5.34
CA GLY A 98 12.66 10.00 4.17
C GLY A 98 11.90 8.68 4.30
N TRP A 99 12.11 7.93 5.39
CA TRP A 99 11.58 6.58 5.56
C TRP A 99 10.89 6.35 6.90
N LEU A 100 9.77 5.63 6.84
CA LEU A 100 9.22 4.89 7.99
C LEU A 100 9.61 3.42 7.84
N GLN A 101 9.93 2.77 8.94
CA GLN A 101 10.10 1.31 9.01
C GLN A 101 8.88 0.67 9.67
N ILE A 102 8.52 -0.52 9.19
CA ILE A 102 7.39 -1.32 9.63
C ILE A 102 7.91 -2.72 9.94
N LEU A 103 7.64 -3.22 11.14
CA LEU A 103 8.02 -4.59 11.50
C LEU A 103 7.05 -5.59 10.86
N CYS A 104 7.60 -6.51 10.06
CA CYS A 104 6.86 -7.65 9.52
C CYS A 104 7.15 -8.91 10.34
N GLN A 105 6.29 -9.93 10.19
CA GLN A 105 6.40 -11.22 10.88
C GLN A 105 7.62 -12.02 10.41
N SER A 106 8.09 -11.80 9.18
CA SER A 106 9.28 -12.47 8.63
C SER A 106 9.98 -11.64 7.55
N GLU A 107 11.21 -12.04 7.21
CA GLU A 107 12.00 -11.47 6.11
C GLU A 107 11.28 -11.67 4.77
N SER A 108 10.68 -12.85 4.55
CA SER A 108 9.87 -13.09 3.36
C SER A 108 8.61 -12.23 3.26
N GLN A 109 7.92 -11.96 4.38
CA GLN A 109 6.77 -11.06 4.35
C GLN A 109 7.21 -9.64 4.00
N ALA A 110 8.28 -9.14 4.64
CA ALA A 110 8.81 -7.81 4.36
C ALA A 110 9.22 -7.65 2.89
N ARG A 111 9.89 -8.67 2.33
CA ARG A 111 10.25 -8.71 0.90
C ARG A 111 9.02 -8.68 0.00
N TRP A 112 8.06 -9.58 0.22
CA TRP A 112 6.88 -9.68 -0.63
C TRP A 112 6.06 -8.38 -0.59
N LEU A 113 5.88 -7.79 0.59
CA LEU A 113 5.19 -6.50 0.74
C LEU A 113 5.94 -5.38 0.04
N ALA A 114 7.28 -5.32 0.14
CA ALA A 114 8.06 -4.29 -0.54
C ALA A 114 7.90 -4.37 -2.06
N GLU A 115 8.01 -5.56 -2.64
CA GLU A 115 7.80 -5.80 -4.08
C GLU A 115 6.37 -5.40 -4.50
N ALA A 116 5.35 -5.85 -3.76
CA ALA A 116 3.96 -5.52 -4.06
C ALA A 116 3.65 -4.02 -3.90
N ILE A 117 4.27 -3.31 -2.95
CA ILE A 117 4.08 -1.86 -2.77
C ILE A 117 4.74 -1.07 -3.92
N VAL A 118 5.87 -1.54 -4.43
CA VAL A 118 6.50 -0.97 -5.64
C VAL A 118 5.56 -1.08 -6.85
N ASP A 119 4.86 -2.20 -7.00
CA ASP A 119 3.84 -2.39 -8.04
C ASP A 119 2.64 -1.43 -7.88
N GLU A 120 2.43 -0.86 -6.68
CA GLU A 120 1.43 0.20 -6.40
C GLU A 120 1.97 1.63 -6.65
N ASN A 121 3.11 1.76 -7.34
CA ASN A 121 3.84 3.01 -7.60
C ASN A 121 4.17 3.81 -6.32
N VAL A 122 4.49 3.09 -5.23
CA VAL A 122 5.07 3.68 -4.03
C VAL A 122 6.43 3.03 -3.81
N GLN A 123 7.48 3.83 -3.67
CA GLN A 123 8.81 3.28 -3.42
C GLN A 123 8.78 2.48 -2.12
N ALA A 124 9.25 1.25 -2.14
CA ALA A 124 9.43 0.45 -0.94
C ALA A 124 10.71 -0.36 -1.03
N ARG A 125 11.28 -0.67 0.14
CA ARG A 125 12.43 -1.57 0.26
C ARG A 125 12.28 -2.39 1.53
N HIS A 126 13.05 -3.45 1.66
CA HIS A 126 13.09 -4.25 2.87
C HIS A 126 14.53 -4.48 3.35
N GLU A 127 14.69 -4.69 4.65
CA GLU A 127 15.94 -5.12 5.29
C GLU A 127 15.63 -6.10 6.42
N GLY A 128 16.00 -7.36 6.25
CA GLY A 128 15.53 -8.43 7.15
C GLY A 128 14.00 -8.44 7.22
N SER A 129 13.45 -8.47 8.42
CA SER A 129 11.99 -8.42 8.68
C SER A 129 11.41 -7.00 8.70
N TYR A 130 12.15 -5.97 8.28
CA TYR A 130 11.64 -4.60 8.22
C TYR A 130 11.28 -4.21 6.79
N LEU A 131 10.06 -3.68 6.62
CA LEU A 131 9.59 -3.00 5.42
C LEU A 131 9.81 -1.49 5.60
N PHE A 132 10.22 -0.80 4.54
CA PHE A 132 10.40 0.66 4.55
C PHE A 132 9.51 1.32 3.50
N VAL A 133 8.80 2.38 3.91
CA VAL A 133 7.90 3.19 3.06
C VAL A 133 8.23 4.68 3.20
N PRO A 134 7.91 5.52 2.19
CA PRO A 134 8.40 6.89 2.13
C PRO A 134 7.59 7.83 3.02
N VAL A 135 8.25 8.88 3.51
CA VAL A 135 7.63 10.00 4.22
C VAL A 135 8.41 11.29 3.93
N GLY A 136 7.74 12.43 3.85
CA GLY A 136 8.37 13.71 3.54
C GLY A 136 7.60 14.91 4.05
N ASP A 137 8.28 16.03 4.24
CA ASP A 137 7.68 17.33 4.61
C ASP A 137 6.78 17.88 3.50
N GLN A 138 7.02 17.50 2.24
CA GLN A 138 6.18 17.85 1.11
C GLN A 138 4.92 16.98 0.94
N PHE A 139 4.72 15.95 1.78
CA PHE A 139 3.64 14.99 1.61
C PHE A 139 2.31 15.58 2.04
N ARG A 140 1.32 15.54 1.15
CA ARG A 140 -0.02 16.10 1.39
C ARG A 140 -0.98 14.99 1.78
N LEU A 141 -1.86 15.31 2.73
CA LEU A 141 -2.84 14.38 3.31
C LEU A 141 -3.65 13.61 2.25
N LYS A 142 -4.29 14.33 1.33
CA LYS A 142 -5.17 13.75 0.31
C LYS A 142 -4.42 13.14 -0.88
N LYS A 143 -3.09 13.13 -0.87
CA LYS A 143 -2.24 12.64 -1.96
C LYS A 143 -1.19 11.69 -1.41
N GLU A 144 0.04 12.15 -1.18
CA GLU A 144 1.17 11.30 -0.86
C GLU A 144 0.96 10.48 0.43
N ILE A 145 0.38 11.07 1.47
CA ILE A 145 0.08 10.37 2.74
C ILE A 145 -0.96 9.26 2.52
N LYS A 146 -2.13 9.61 1.95
CA LYS A 146 -3.16 8.64 1.57
C LYS A 146 -2.59 7.52 0.70
N ASN A 147 -1.64 7.86 -0.16
CA ASN A 147 -1.09 6.91 -1.10
C ASN A 147 -0.28 5.81 -0.43
N VAL A 148 0.63 6.19 0.47
CA VAL A 148 1.43 5.25 1.27
C VAL A 148 0.51 4.34 2.10
N ILE A 149 -0.45 4.93 2.82
CA ILE A 149 -1.38 4.16 3.67
C ILE A 149 -2.17 3.14 2.84
N THR A 150 -2.69 3.56 1.67
CA THR A 150 -3.47 2.68 0.80
C THR A 150 -2.62 1.53 0.23
N ALA A 151 -1.36 1.78 -0.14
CA ALA A 151 -0.47 0.73 -0.65
C ALA A 151 -0.21 -0.33 0.44
N VAL A 152 0.11 0.11 1.66
CA VAL A 152 0.36 -0.79 2.79
C VAL A 152 -0.90 -1.57 3.15
N ALA A 153 -2.06 -0.92 3.20
CA ALA A 153 -3.33 -1.58 3.51
C ALA A 153 -3.66 -2.67 2.49
N LYS A 154 -3.62 -2.34 1.19
CA LYS A 154 -3.91 -3.27 0.09
C LYS A 154 -2.98 -4.48 0.13
N THR A 155 -1.67 -4.24 0.18
CA THR A 155 -0.67 -5.33 0.13
C THR A 155 -0.70 -6.19 1.39
N SER A 156 -0.90 -5.60 2.57
CA SER A 156 -1.05 -6.36 3.82
C SER A 156 -2.29 -7.25 3.81
N HIS A 157 -3.41 -6.75 3.29
CA HIS A 157 -4.63 -7.54 3.11
C HIS A 157 -4.44 -8.70 2.12
N TYR A 158 -3.76 -8.45 0.99
CA TYR A 158 -3.42 -9.51 0.04
C TYR A 158 -2.55 -10.61 0.67
N TRP A 159 -1.53 -10.21 1.43
CA TRP A 159 -0.69 -11.15 2.16
C TRP A 159 -1.53 -11.99 3.13
N GLN A 160 -2.43 -11.37 3.89
CA GLN A 160 -3.23 -12.07 4.90
C GLN A 160 -4.25 -13.02 4.26
N GLU A 161 -5.11 -12.51 3.39
CA GLU A 161 -6.34 -13.18 2.96
C GLU A 161 -6.22 -13.92 1.63
N HIS A 162 -5.29 -13.52 0.75
CA HIS A 162 -5.31 -13.97 -0.66
C HIS A 162 -4.05 -14.74 -1.08
N LEU A 163 -2.92 -14.54 -0.40
CA LEU A 163 -1.71 -15.28 -0.74
C LEU A 163 -1.84 -16.74 -0.30
N ALA A 164 -1.77 -17.64 -1.29
CA ALA A 164 -1.91 -19.08 -1.08
C ALA A 164 -0.96 -19.58 0.02
N VAL A 165 -1.46 -20.50 0.86
CA VAL A 165 -0.72 -21.02 2.01
C VAL A 165 0.58 -21.69 1.56
N GLU A 166 0.57 -22.35 0.41
CA GLU A 166 1.72 -22.99 -0.21
C GLU A 166 2.83 -21.98 -0.53
N VAL A 167 2.46 -20.78 -0.98
CA VAL A 167 3.42 -19.70 -1.27
C VAL A 167 4.02 -19.19 0.04
N LYS A 168 3.21 -18.95 1.07
CA LYS A 168 3.70 -18.58 2.41
C LYS A 168 4.66 -19.62 2.99
N GLN A 169 4.34 -20.91 2.82
CA GLN A 169 5.18 -22.02 3.28
C GLN A 169 6.50 -22.10 2.50
N ALA A 170 6.46 -21.95 1.18
CA ALA A 170 7.66 -21.93 0.34
C ALA A 170 8.59 -20.78 0.73
N LEU A 171 8.03 -19.60 0.95
CA LEU A 171 8.74 -18.41 1.44
C LEU A 171 9.35 -18.63 2.83
N ALA A 172 8.57 -19.16 3.78
CA ALA A 172 9.07 -19.49 5.12
C ALA A 172 10.20 -20.54 5.09
N PHE A 173 10.16 -21.48 4.16
CA PHE A 173 11.24 -22.44 3.95
C PHE A 173 12.50 -21.78 3.39
N GLN A 174 12.37 -20.84 2.45
CA GLN A 174 13.48 -20.02 1.97
C GLN A 174 14.15 -19.24 3.12
N ASP A 175 13.36 -18.61 3.99
CA ASP A 175 13.88 -17.89 5.17
C ASP A 175 14.71 -18.81 6.07
N LYS A 176 14.23 -20.03 6.33
CA LYS A 176 14.96 -21.02 7.14
C LYS A 176 16.29 -21.42 6.50
N ILE A 177 16.30 -21.70 5.19
CA ILE A 177 17.53 -22.05 4.47
C ILE A 177 18.54 -20.90 4.57
N LEU A 178 18.12 -19.68 4.22
CA LEU A 178 19.00 -18.51 4.26
C LEU A 178 19.54 -18.25 5.66
N GLY A 179 18.70 -18.41 6.70
CA GLY A 179 19.12 -18.30 8.09
C GLY A 179 20.19 -19.33 8.49
N ILE A 180 20.06 -20.58 8.06
CA ILE A 180 21.07 -21.63 8.31
C ILE A 180 22.40 -21.27 7.63
N TRP A 181 22.35 -20.86 6.36
CA TRP A 181 23.56 -20.44 5.62
C TRP A 181 24.24 -19.23 6.25
N ARG A 182 23.46 -18.23 6.71
CA ARG A 182 23.98 -17.03 7.39
C ARG A 182 24.70 -17.39 8.69
N ARG A 183 24.16 -18.35 9.47
CA ARG A 183 24.81 -18.88 10.68
C ARG A 183 26.10 -19.65 10.38
N LEU A 184 26.09 -20.53 9.39
CA LEU A 184 27.28 -21.31 9.01
C LEU A 184 28.42 -20.40 8.53
N ARG A 185 28.10 -19.36 7.75
CA ARG A 185 29.09 -18.38 7.28
C ARG A 185 29.75 -17.61 8.43
N ASN A 186 28.99 -17.27 9.47
CA ASN A 186 29.49 -16.54 10.64
C ASN A 186 30.30 -17.41 11.62
N VAL A 187 30.26 -18.74 11.50
CA VAL A 187 31.02 -19.68 12.34
C VAL A 187 32.34 -20.10 11.68
N ILE A 188 32.42 -20.02 10.35
CA ILE A 188 33.56 -20.47 9.54
C ILE A 188 34.47 -19.29 9.11
N GLY A 189 34.00 -18.04 9.25
CA GLY A 189 34.80 -16.82 9.04
C GLY A 189 35.24 -16.20 10.35
#